data_AF-W2SPA3-F1
#
_entry.id   AF-W2SPA3-F1
#
_cell.length_a   1.000
_cell.length_b   1.000
_cell.length_c   1.000
_cell.angle_alpha   90.00
_cell.angle_beta   90.00
_cell.angle_gamma   90.00
#
_symmetry.space_group_name_H-M   'P 1'
#
loop_
_entity.id
_entity.type
_entity.pdbx_description
1 polymer ?
#
loop_
_entity_poly.entity_id
_entity_poly.type
_entity_poly.pdbx_seq_one_letter_code
_entity_poly.pdbx_strand_id
1 'polypeptide(L)'
;MLNAAALNAMSANVYDFDDTHIPTILHPTAPVAAALFALAESHAMSGEAMLLAFVIGVEVECRIADAVSPEHYQRGWHITSTCGVFGAAAAVAKARGLGEEAIVWALGNASAQTGGLVETLGTMSKSISVGNAARNGLLSALLAEDGFSGPVAPLEGERGFLRVTASKPHWHALTQDLGREWALLKNTYKPYPCGVVLNPVIDACLDLRRDARWSIDDIEEIELTGHPLLRERTDRPGVRTGRESQVSAQHAVAVALSRGKAGLDEFTDAAVADASLRALASRLRFVDN
;
A
#
# COMPACT_ATOMS: atom_id res chain seq x y z
N MET A 1 12.94 18.44 -4.93
CA MET A 1 12.25 17.40 -5.73
C MET A 1 12.38 16.00 -5.12
N LEU A 2 13.51 15.28 -5.27
CA LEU A 2 13.63 13.87 -4.84
C LEU A 2 13.28 13.61 -3.36
N ASN A 3 13.79 14.46 -2.45
CA ASN A 3 13.46 14.36 -1.03
C ASN A 3 12.01 14.75 -0.72
N ALA A 4 11.44 15.71 -1.47
CA ALA A 4 10.04 16.09 -1.33
C ALA A 4 9.12 14.92 -1.73
N ALA A 5 9.42 14.24 -2.85
CA ALA A 5 8.71 13.03 -3.27
C ALA A 5 8.76 11.95 -2.18
N ALA A 6 9.94 11.68 -1.61
CA ALA A 6 10.08 10.70 -0.54
C ALA A 6 9.27 11.06 0.71
N LEU A 7 9.41 12.28 1.22
CA LEU A 7 8.75 12.73 2.44
C LEU A 7 7.22 12.80 2.29
N ASN A 8 6.72 13.22 1.12
CA ASN A 8 5.30 13.26 0.84
C ASN A 8 4.70 11.84 0.78
N ALA A 9 5.37 10.90 0.13
CA ALA A 9 4.94 9.50 0.08
C ALA A 9 5.00 8.82 1.46
N MET A 10 6.05 9.08 2.26
CA MET A 10 6.12 8.63 3.65
C MET A 10 4.95 9.17 4.47
N SER A 11 4.65 10.46 4.34
CA SER A 11 3.58 11.12 5.08
C SER A 11 2.20 10.59 4.70
N ALA A 12 1.96 10.32 3.41
CA ALA A 12 0.71 9.73 2.95
C ALA A 12 0.49 8.31 3.52
N ASN A 13 1.55 7.54 3.73
CA ASN A 13 1.47 6.14 4.11
C ASN A 13 1.62 5.87 5.62
N VAL A 14 2.09 6.85 6.42
CA VAL A 14 2.51 6.63 7.82
C VAL A 14 1.40 6.07 8.71
N TYR A 15 0.15 6.44 8.46
CA TYR A 15 -1.01 5.97 9.20
C TYR A 15 -1.66 4.71 8.62
N ASP A 16 -1.09 4.15 7.55
CA ASP A 16 -1.70 3.07 6.78
C ASP A 16 -3.14 3.39 6.33
N PHE A 17 -3.43 4.69 6.13
CA PHE A 17 -4.77 5.21 5.85
C PHE A 17 -4.95 5.69 4.40
N ASP A 18 -3.90 5.55 3.61
CA ASP A 18 -3.94 5.71 2.17
C ASP A 18 -4.76 4.60 1.50
N ASP A 19 -5.00 4.78 0.22
CA ASP A 19 -5.83 3.90 -0.60
C ASP A 19 -5.28 2.48 -0.71
N THR A 20 -6.09 1.58 -1.24
CA THR A 20 -5.70 0.19 -1.47
C THR A 20 -6.32 -0.36 -2.73
N HIS A 21 -5.48 -0.84 -3.63
CA HIS A 21 -5.87 -1.66 -4.76
C HIS A 21 -6.23 -3.07 -4.26
N ILE A 22 -7.54 -3.35 -4.15
CA ILE A 22 -8.06 -4.56 -3.51
C ILE A 22 -7.47 -5.87 -4.07
N PRO A 23 -7.27 -6.04 -5.39
CA PRO A 23 -6.71 -7.28 -5.92
C PRO A 23 -5.31 -7.64 -5.41
N THR A 24 -4.49 -6.64 -5.06
CA THR A 24 -3.06 -6.83 -4.78
C THR A 24 -2.61 -6.30 -3.42
N ILE A 25 -3.45 -5.52 -2.73
CA ILE A 25 -3.13 -4.82 -1.48
C ILE A 25 -2.01 -3.77 -1.67
N LEU A 26 -1.77 -3.34 -2.92
CA LEU A 26 -0.93 -2.19 -3.27
C LEU A 26 -1.59 -0.90 -2.77
N HIS A 27 -0.80 0.06 -2.32
CA HIS A 27 -1.25 1.43 -2.03
C HIS A 27 -0.76 2.37 -3.15
N PRO A 28 -1.55 2.54 -4.23
CA PRO A 28 -1.02 3.13 -5.45
C PRO A 28 -0.84 4.66 -5.39
N THR A 29 -1.70 5.38 -4.68
CA THR A 29 -1.65 6.85 -4.75
C THR A 29 -0.38 7.41 -4.12
N ALA A 30 0.10 6.83 -3.01
CA ALA A 30 1.18 7.41 -2.24
C ALA A 30 2.50 7.57 -3.04
N PRO A 31 3.02 6.54 -3.76
CA PRO A 31 4.20 6.70 -4.61
C PRO A 31 4.00 7.68 -5.77
N VAL A 32 2.87 7.55 -6.49
CA VAL A 32 2.63 8.26 -7.76
C VAL A 32 2.34 9.74 -7.54
N ALA A 33 1.39 10.06 -6.66
CA ALA A 33 1.00 11.44 -6.42
C ALA A 33 2.15 12.25 -5.81
N ALA A 34 2.93 11.67 -4.90
CA ALA A 34 4.06 12.33 -4.29
C ALA A 34 5.17 12.69 -5.30
N ALA A 35 5.45 11.80 -6.26
CA ALA A 35 6.40 12.08 -7.34
C ALA A 35 5.91 13.22 -8.25
N LEU A 36 4.62 13.22 -8.62
CA LEU A 36 4.04 14.28 -9.45
C LEU A 36 3.95 15.62 -8.73
N PHE A 37 3.54 15.65 -7.46
CA PHE A 37 3.52 16.90 -6.68
C PHE A 37 4.92 17.50 -6.56
N ALA A 38 5.93 16.68 -6.25
CA ALA A 38 7.30 17.15 -6.18
C ALA A 38 7.81 17.68 -7.52
N LEU A 39 7.43 17.06 -8.64
CA LEU A 39 7.76 17.55 -9.98
C LEU A 39 7.08 18.89 -10.26
N ALA A 40 5.78 19.00 -9.97
CA ALA A 40 4.95 20.17 -10.26
C ALA A 40 5.44 21.46 -9.58
N GLU A 41 6.12 21.36 -8.43
CA GLU A 41 6.76 22.51 -7.76
C GLU A 41 7.85 23.17 -8.60
N SER A 42 8.51 22.41 -9.47
CA SER A 42 9.61 22.87 -10.33
C SER A 42 9.26 22.89 -11.82
N HIS A 43 8.13 22.31 -12.20
CA HIS A 43 7.70 22.17 -13.57
C HIS A 43 6.19 22.43 -13.66
N ALA A 44 5.82 23.62 -14.13
CA ALA A 44 4.43 23.99 -14.29
C ALA A 44 3.71 23.02 -15.23
N MET A 45 2.59 22.46 -14.77
CA MET A 45 1.72 21.58 -15.53
C MET A 45 0.25 21.94 -15.28
N SER A 46 -0.60 21.73 -16.28
CA SER A 46 -2.04 21.89 -16.09
C SER A 46 -2.59 20.78 -15.19
N GLY A 47 -3.71 21.03 -14.52
CA GLY A 47 -4.39 20.01 -13.72
C GLY A 47 -4.79 18.78 -14.56
N GLU A 48 -5.18 18.99 -15.83
CA GLU A 48 -5.50 17.92 -16.76
C GLU A 48 -4.26 17.06 -17.07
N ALA A 49 -3.12 17.68 -17.37
CA ALA A 49 -1.87 16.96 -17.63
C ALA A 49 -1.42 16.17 -16.39
N MET A 50 -1.57 16.76 -15.20
CA MET A 50 -1.25 16.11 -13.94
C MET A 50 -2.15 14.89 -13.68
N LEU A 51 -3.46 15.02 -13.86
CA LEU A 51 -4.41 13.92 -13.68
C LEU A 51 -4.17 12.80 -14.69
N LEU A 52 -3.86 13.13 -15.94
CA LEU A 52 -3.52 12.13 -16.95
C LEU A 52 -2.24 11.36 -16.56
N ALA A 53 -1.19 12.06 -16.14
CA ALA A 53 0.04 11.42 -15.68
C ALA A 53 -0.19 10.53 -14.46
N PHE A 54 -1.03 10.98 -13.52
CA PHE A 54 -1.42 10.22 -12.34
C PHE A 54 -2.15 8.92 -12.71
N VAL A 55 -3.18 9.02 -13.56
CA VAL A 55 -3.96 7.86 -14.04
C VAL A 55 -3.06 6.84 -14.72
N ILE A 56 -2.14 7.28 -15.58
CA ILE A 56 -1.19 6.39 -16.25
C ILE A 56 -0.23 5.72 -15.25
N GLY A 57 0.30 6.47 -14.28
CA GLY A 57 1.19 5.91 -13.26
C GLY A 57 0.53 4.83 -12.43
N VAL A 58 -0.66 5.13 -11.87
CA VAL A 58 -1.44 4.19 -11.06
C VAL A 58 -1.82 2.95 -11.88
N GLU A 59 -2.25 3.12 -13.14
CA GLU A 59 -2.59 1.99 -14.00
C GLU A 59 -1.39 1.05 -14.20
N VAL A 60 -0.20 1.60 -14.45
CA VAL A 60 1.03 0.83 -14.70
C VAL A 60 1.42 0.01 -13.47
N GLU A 61 1.49 0.62 -12.29
CA GLU A 61 1.88 -0.11 -11.07
C GLU A 61 0.82 -1.14 -10.64
N CYS A 62 -0.48 -0.86 -10.82
CA CYS A 62 -1.54 -1.82 -10.52
C CYS A 62 -1.44 -3.05 -11.44
N ARG A 63 -1.20 -2.86 -12.74
CA ARG A 63 -1.03 -3.97 -13.69
C ARG A 63 0.25 -4.77 -13.43
N ILE A 64 1.35 -4.11 -13.07
CA ILE A 64 2.58 -4.80 -12.65
C ILE A 64 2.32 -5.60 -11.37
N ALA A 65 1.58 -5.03 -10.42
CA ALA A 65 1.20 -5.71 -9.19
C ALA A 65 0.31 -6.94 -9.47
N ASP A 66 -0.67 -6.83 -10.37
CA ASP A 66 -1.52 -7.95 -10.80
C ASP A 66 -0.68 -9.07 -11.45
N ALA A 67 0.35 -8.69 -12.21
CA ALA A 67 1.25 -9.63 -12.88
C ALA A 67 2.12 -10.44 -11.91
N VAL A 68 2.41 -9.95 -10.71
CA VAL A 68 3.26 -10.66 -9.72
C VAL A 68 2.47 -11.23 -8.54
N SER A 69 1.20 -10.85 -8.39
CA SER A 69 0.34 -11.30 -7.29
C SER A 69 -0.28 -12.69 -7.54
N PRO A 70 -0.59 -13.46 -6.49
CA PRO A 70 -0.39 -13.14 -5.06
C PRO A 70 0.99 -13.55 -4.52
N GLU A 71 1.75 -14.35 -5.26
CA GLU A 71 3.00 -14.98 -4.80
C GLU A 71 4.02 -13.94 -4.32
N HIS A 72 4.17 -12.82 -5.03
CA HIS A 72 5.15 -11.78 -4.73
C HIS A 72 5.09 -11.31 -3.27
N TYR A 73 3.88 -11.00 -2.79
CA TYR A 73 3.68 -10.57 -1.41
C TYR A 73 3.95 -11.70 -0.42
N GLN A 74 3.50 -12.93 -0.73
CA GLN A 74 3.72 -14.12 0.11
C GLN A 74 5.21 -14.44 0.29
N ARG A 75 6.05 -14.13 -0.70
CA ARG A 75 7.52 -14.25 -0.59
C ARG A 75 8.16 -13.21 0.33
N GLY A 76 7.40 -12.21 0.77
CA GLY A 76 7.88 -11.17 1.69
C GLY A 76 8.20 -9.83 1.01
N TRP A 77 7.88 -9.64 -0.27
CA TRP A 77 8.04 -8.35 -0.92
C TRP A 77 6.90 -7.39 -0.58
N HIS A 78 7.24 -6.17 -0.20
CA HIS A 78 6.25 -5.12 0.02
C HIS A 78 5.82 -4.54 -1.34
N ILE A 79 4.69 -5.04 -1.86
CA ILE A 79 4.23 -4.74 -3.22
C ILE A 79 4.07 -3.24 -3.52
N THR A 80 3.72 -2.44 -2.50
CA THR A 80 3.62 -0.98 -2.62
C THR A 80 4.92 -0.34 -3.04
N SER A 81 6.04 -0.77 -2.47
CA SER A 81 7.33 -0.18 -2.83
C SER A 81 7.93 -0.81 -4.08
N THR A 82 7.77 -2.13 -4.24
CA THR A 82 8.38 -2.86 -5.36
C THR A 82 7.68 -2.59 -6.70
N CYS A 83 6.35 -2.41 -6.71
CA CYS A 83 5.59 -2.04 -7.90
C CYS A 83 5.45 -0.52 -8.04
N GLY A 84 5.33 0.20 -6.92
CA GLY A 84 5.05 1.64 -6.95
C GLY A 84 6.15 2.51 -7.56
N VAL A 85 7.39 2.01 -7.55
CA VAL A 85 8.52 2.68 -8.22
C VAL A 85 8.30 2.79 -9.73
N PHE A 86 7.64 1.81 -10.35
CA PHE A 86 7.33 1.82 -11.77
C PHE A 86 6.17 2.76 -12.10
N GLY A 87 5.15 2.83 -11.25
CA GLY A 87 4.06 3.79 -11.41
C GLY A 87 4.54 5.23 -11.31
N ALA A 88 5.38 5.53 -10.32
CA ALA A 88 6.00 6.84 -10.18
C ALA A 88 6.89 7.19 -11.40
N ALA A 89 7.68 6.25 -11.91
CA ALA A 89 8.48 6.45 -13.13
C ALA A 89 7.60 6.71 -14.36
N ALA A 90 6.56 5.91 -14.57
CA ALA A 90 5.65 6.06 -15.70
C ALA A 90 4.87 7.38 -15.65
N ALA A 91 4.39 7.79 -14.47
CA ALA A 91 3.72 9.06 -14.27
C ALA A 91 4.63 10.25 -14.61
N VAL A 92 5.85 10.26 -14.07
CA VAL A 92 6.81 11.34 -14.34
C VAL A 92 7.21 11.36 -15.81
N ALA A 93 7.49 10.20 -16.41
CA ALA A 93 7.79 10.12 -17.84
C ALA A 93 6.63 10.65 -18.71
N LYS A 94 5.39 10.35 -18.33
CA LYS A 94 4.20 10.89 -19.00
C LYS A 94 4.08 12.40 -18.82
N ALA A 95 4.32 12.93 -17.62
CA ALA A 95 4.29 14.36 -17.32
C ALA A 95 5.38 15.14 -18.07
N ARG A 96 6.55 14.52 -18.30
CA ARG A 96 7.66 15.09 -19.07
C ARG A 96 7.52 14.92 -20.59
N GLY A 97 6.51 14.18 -21.04
CA GLY A 97 6.27 13.94 -22.47
C GLY A 97 7.34 13.07 -23.12
N LEU A 98 7.92 12.12 -22.37
CA LEU A 98 8.96 11.24 -22.90
C LEU A 98 8.44 10.31 -24.00
N GLY A 99 9.30 10.01 -24.98
CA GLY A 99 9.03 9.01 -26.02
C GLY A 99 9.12 7.57 -25.49
N GLU A 100 8.67 6.62 -26.30
CA GLU A 100 8.57 5.20 -25.94
C GLU A 100 9.90 4.61 -25.44
N GLU A 101 11.00 4.85 -26.14
CA GLU A 101 12.33 4.37 -25.75
C GLU A 101 12.74 4.90 -24.37
N ALA A 102 12.57 6.20 -24.13
CA ALA A 102 12.88 6.81 -22.85
C ALA A 102 11.94 6.31 -21.72
N ILE A 103 10.68 5.98 -22.02
CA ILE A 103 9.78 5.34 -21.05
C ILE A 103 10.30 3.93 -20.68
N VAL A 104 10.75 3.13 -21.66
CA VAL A 104 11.35 1.81 -21.40
C VAL A 104 12.59 1.96 -20.53
N TRP A 105 13.46 2.94 -20.82
CA TRP A 105 14.62 3.22 -19.98
C TRP A 105 14.23 3.68 -18.58
N ALA A 106 13.20 4.50 -18.42
CA ALA A 106 12.69 4.91 -17.10
C ALA A 106 12.24 3.70 -16.27
N LEU A 107 11.51 2.74 -16.88
CA LEU A 107 11.13 1.50 -16.21
C LEU A 107 12.36 0.63 -15.88
N GLY A 108 13.37 0.61 -16.75
CA GLY A 108 14.66 -0.04 -16.50
C GLY A 108 15.40 0.56 -15.30
N ASN A 109 15.52 1.88 -15.26
CA ASN A 109 16.14 2.61 -14.16
C ASN A 109 15.37 2.42 -12.84
N ALA A 110 14.04 2.29 -12.91
CA ALA A 110 13.20 1.96 -11.77
C ALA A 110 13.45 0.53 -11.27
N SER A 111 13.58 -0.44 -12.19
CA SER A 111 13.87 -1.84 -11.84
C SER A 111 15.21 -2.02 -11.11
N ALA A 112 16.20 -1.16 -11.38
CA ALA A 112 17.49 -1.18 -10.69
C ALA A 112 17.42 -0.70 -9.23
N GLN A 113 16.31 -0.06 -8.84
CA GLN A 113 16.14 0.61 -7.54
C GLN A 113 14.94 0.08 -6.74
N THR A 114 14.22 -0.90 -7.29
CA THR A 114 13.03 -1.50 -6.67
C THR A 114 13.39 -2.31 -5.43
N GLY A 115 12.57 -2.24 -4.37
CA GLY A 115 12.80 -3.01 -3.14
C GLY A 115 11.85 -2.66 -2.00
N GLY A 116 11.85 -3.49 -0.95
CA GLY A 116 11.08 -3.33 0.28
C GLY A 116 10.51 -4.65 0.80
N LEU A 117 10.50 -4.83 2.12
CA LEU A 117 10.16 -6.10 2.76
C LEU A 117 8.95 -5.97 3.69
N VAL A 118 8.08 -6.99 3.65
CA VAL A 118 6.88 -7.14 4.51
C VAL A 118 7.25 -7.13 6.00
N GLU A 119 8.44 -7.61 6.38
CA GLU A 119 8.93 -7.62 7.76
C GLU A 119 8.90 -6.22 8.41
N THR A 120 8.99 -5.15 7.60
CA THR A 120 9.03 -3.78 8.11
C THR A 120 7.66 -3.19 8.46
N LEU A 121 6.54 -3.85 8.10
CA LEU A 121 5.19 -3.28 8.17
C LEU A 121 4.79 -2.80 9.56
N GLY A 122 5.15 -3.53 10.62
CA GLY A 122 4.81 -3.15 12.01
C GLY A 122 5.64 -1.99 12.57
N THR A 123 6.57 -1.43 11.79
CA THR A 123 7.55 -0.43 12.25
C THR A 123 7.47 0.86 11.43
N MET A 124 8.18 1.90 11.88
CA MET A 124 8.35 3.13 11.10
C MET A 124 9.10 2.87 9.77
N SER A 125 9.92 1.81 9.70
CA SER A 125 10.73 1.49 8.53
C SER A 125 9.91 1.17 7.28
N LYS A 126 8.63 0.77 7.40
CA LYS A 126 7.73 0.59 6.24
C LYS A 126 7.76 1.80 5.32
N SER A 127 7.63 2.99 5.91
CA SER A 127 7.47 4.25 5.17
C SER A 127 8.70 4.57 4.32
N ILE A 128 9.90 4.09 4.70
CA ILE A 128 11.13 4.29 3.94
C ILE A 128 11.00 3.72 2.53
N SER A 129 10.49 2.49 2.41
CA SER A 129 10.36 1.82 1.11
C SER A 129 9.34 2.51 0.20
N VAL A 130 8.24 3.03 0.76
CA VAL A 130 7.21 3.78 0.02
C VAL A 130 7.73 5.15 -0.43
N GLY A 131 8.45 5.86 0.44
CA GLY A 131 9.15 7.09 0.07
C GLY A 131 10.20 6.88 -1.02
N ASN A 132 10.95 5.78 -0.93
CA ASN A 132 11.92 5.41 -1.95
C ASN A 132 11.25 5.07 -3.29
N ALA A 133 10.06 4.46 -3.31
CA ALA A 133 9.34 4.22 -4.56
C ALA A 133 9.04 5.53 -5.30
N ALA A 134 8.50 6.54 -4.61
CA ALA A 134 8.25 7.86 -5.19
C ALA A 134 9.55 8.54 -5.69
N ARG A 135 10.57 8.59 -4.83
CA ARG A 135 11.86 9.22 -5.13
C ARG A 135 12.57 8.54 -6.29
N ASN A 136 12.66 7.22 -6.26
CA ASN A 136 13.43 6.45 -7.23
C ASN A 136 12.71 6.42 -8.57
N GLY A 137 11.37 6.36 -8.60
CA GLY A 137 10.60 6.47 -9.83
C GLY A 137 10.78 7.84 -10.50
N LEU A 138 10.68 8.93 -9.72
CA LEU A 138 10.98 10.29 -10.20
C LEU A 138 12.40 10.39 -10.75
N LEU A 139 13.41 9.92 -10.00
CA LEU A 139 14.80 9.91 -10.47
C LEU A 139 14.95 9.11 -11.78
N SER A 140 14.27 7.97 -11.89
CA SER A 140 14.41 7.06 -13.04
C SER A 140 13.93 7.68 -14.34
N ALA A 141 12.83 8.42 -14.30
CA ALA A 141 12.30 9.14 -15.45
C ALA A 141 13.17 10.36 -15.83
N LEU A 142 13.69 11.10 -14.85
CA LEU A 142 14.62 12.22 -15.11
C LEU A 142 15.94 11.74 -15.71
N LEU A 143 16.47 10.60 -15.23
CA LEU A 143 17.66 9.99 -15.82
C LEU A 143 17.40 9.58 -17.28
N ALA A 144 16.26 8.96 -17.56
CA ALA A 144 15.91 8.56 -18.92
C ALA A 144 15.70 9.76 -19.86
N GLU A 145 15.15 10.87 -19.35
CA GLU A 145 15.06 12.14 -20.08
C GLU A 145 16.43 12.65 -20.52
N ASP A 146 17.44 12.51 -19.66
CA ASP A 146 18.83 12.89 -19.95
C ASP A 146 19.61 11.82 -20.75
N GLY A 147 18.93 10.81 -21.30
CA GLY A 147 19.54 9.77 -22.14
C GLY A 147 20.26 8.67 -21.36
N PHE A 148 20.02 8.55 -20.05
CA PHE A 148 20.51 7.42 -19.27
C PHE A 148 19.73 6.15 -19.64
N SER A 149 20.35 5.32 -20.49
CA SER A 149 19.73 4.13 -21.05
C SER A 149 19.55 3.00 -20.05
N GLY A 150 18.59 2.12 -20.36
CA GLY A 150 18.26 0.93 -19.57
C GLY A 150 18.09 -0.32 -20.43
N PRO A 151 17.83 -1.49 -19.82
CA PRO A 151 17.54 -2.71 -20.55
C PRO A 151 16.29 -2.56 -21.43
N VAL A 152 16.28 -3.21 -22.60
CA VAL A 152 15.17 -3.18 -23.55
C VAL A 152 13.90 -3.90 -23.08
N ALA A 153 14.03 -4.78 -22.07
CA ALA A 153 12.93 -5.58 -21.51
C ALA A 153 13.02 -5.62 -19.97
N PRO A 154 12.77 -4.49 -19.29
CA PRO A 154 13.02 -4.36 -17.84
C PRO A 154 12.09 -5.25 -16.98
N LEU A 155 10.89 -5.55 -17.48
CA LEU A 155 9.90 -6.37 -16.78
C LEU A 155 9.99 -7.85 -17.19
N GLU A 156 9.99 -8.14 -18.48
CA GLU A 156 9.87 -9.50 -19.05
C GLU A 156 11.16 -10.20 -19.45
N GLY A 157 12.28 -9.47 -19.49
CA GLY A 157 13.60 -10.02 -19.81
C GLY A 157 13.94 -11.24 -18.93
N GLU A 158 14.94 -12.03 -19.35
CA GLU A 158 15.32 -13.27 -18.65
C GLU A 158 15.57 -13.07 -17.14
N ARG A 159 16.09 -11.90 -16.78
CA ARG A 159 16.33 -11.45 -15.39
C ARG A 159 15.53 -10.19 -15.06
N GLY A 160 14.43 -9.97 -15.77
CA GLY A 160 13.52 -8.85 -15.57
C GLY A 160 12.72 -8.99 -14.28
N PHE A 161 12.16 -7.86 -13.83
CA PHE A 161 11.47 -7.74 -12.55
C PHE A 161 10.43 -8.86 -12.30
N LEU A 162 9.60 -9.17 -13.30
CA LEU A 162 8.52 -10.15 -13.14
C LEU A 162 9.05 -11.56 -12.86
N ARG A 163 10.14 -11.98 -13.53
CA ARG A 163 10.73 -13.32 -13.35
C ARG A 163 11.51 -13.44 -12.05
N VAL A 164 12.19 -12.37 -11.64
CA VAL A 164 12.99 -12.37 -10.41
C VAL A 164 12.09 -12.39 -9.17
N THR A 165 10.95 -11.71 -9.25
CA THR A 165 10.12 -11.45 -8.08
C THR A 165 8.87 -12.32 -7.97
N ALA A 166 8.53 -13.10 -9.01
CA ALA A 166 7.50 -14.14 -8.99
C ALA A 166 7.98 -15.40 -9.74
N SER A 167 7.69 -16.59 -9.21
CA SER A 167 8.01 -17.85 -9.90
C SER A 167 7.08 -18.12 -11.09
N LYS A 168 5.84 -17.62 -11.03
CA LYS A 168 4.81 -17.76 -12.06
C LYS A 168 4.11 -16.43 -12.35
N PRO A 169 4.79 -15.44 -12.96
CA PRO A 169 4.18 -14.17 -13.28
C PRO A 169 3.02 -14.32 -14.28
N HIS A 170 1.94 -13.58 -14.05
CA HIS A 170 0.78 -13.47 -14.94
C HIS A 170 1.03 -12.43 -16.04
N TRP A 171 1.82 -12.78 -17.04
CA TRP A 171 2.24 -11.89 -18.15
C TRP A 171 1.10 -11.07 -18.77
N HIS A 172 -0.05 -11.71 -18.99
CA HIS A 172 -1.20 -11.09 -19.65
C HIS A 172 -1.78 -9.91 -18.84
N ALA A 173 -1.61 -9.87 -17.52
CA ALA A 173 -2.13 -8.79 -16.67
C ALA A 173 -1.52 -7.41 -17.02
N LEU A 174 -0.31 -7.39 -17.60
CA LEU A 174 0.34 -6.16 -18.03
C LEU A 174 -0.45 -5.41 -19.12
N THR A 175 -1.11 -6.12 -20.03
CA THR A 175 -1.67 -5.52 -21.25
C THR A 175 -3.10 -5.94 -21.57
N GLN A 176 -3.66 -6.88 -20.82
CA GLN A 176 -5.02 -7.35 -21.03
C GLN A 176 -6.02 -6.20 -20.98
N ASP A 177 -6.86 -6.12 -22.01
CA ASP A 177 -7.97 -5.16 -22.15
C ASP A 177 -7.55 -3.69 -21.97
N LEU A 178 -6.29 -3.35 -22.30
CA LEU A 178 -5.80 -1.97 -22.27
C LEU A 178 -6.72 -1.03 -23.08
N GLY A 179 -7.02 0.13 -22.49
CA GLY A 179 -7.94 1.12 -23.07
C GLY A 179 -9.43 0.78 -22.94
N ARG A 180 -9.77 -0.41 -22.42
CA ARG A 180 -11.15 -0.84 -22.16
C ARG A 180 -11.41 -1.03 -20.66
N GLU A 181 -10.52 -1.74 -19.99
CA GLU A 181 -10.55 -1.94 -18.55
C GLU A 181 -9.33 -1.30 -17.89
N TRP A 182 -9.58 -0.64 -16.76
CA TRP A 182 -8.57 0.07 -16.00
C TRP A 182 -8.41 -0.59 -14.62
N ALA A 183 -7.21 -1.10 -14.33
CA ALA A 183 -6.88 -1.68 -13.03
C ALA A 183 -7.06 -0.66 -11.89
N LEU A 184 -6.77 0.63 -12.15
CA LEU A 184 -6.95 1.70 -11.17
C LEU A 184 -8.38 1.80 -10.60
N LEU A 185 -9.41 1.35 -11.34
CA LEU A 185 -10.80 1.41 -10.90
C LEU A 185 -11.13 0.39 -9.80
N LYS A 186 -10.23 -0.57 -9.54
CA LYS A 186 -10.34 -1.54 -8.44
C LYS A 186 -9.70 -1.03 -7.14
N ASN A 187 -9.24 0.22 -7.14
CA ASN A 187 -8.72 0.90 -5.97
C ASN A 187 -9.85 1.42 -5.07
N THR A 188 -9.65 1.38 -3.75
CA THR A 188 -10.60 1.89 -2.77
C THR A 188 -9.92 2.77 -1.74
N TYR A 189 -10.69 3.70 -1.16
CA TYR A 189 -10.30 4.39 0.06
C TYR A 189 -10.48 3.46 1.26
N LYS A 190 -9.63 3.63 2.28
CA LYS A 190 -9.80 2.94 3.55
C LYS A 190 -10.73 3.76 4.46
N PRO A 191 -11.70 3.12 5.13
CA PRO A 191 -12.51 3.76 6.17
C PRO A 191 -11.76 3.88 7.51
N TYR A 192 -10.73 3.05 7.74
CA TYR A 192 -9.98 3.00 9.01
C TYR A 192 -8.45 3.06 8.77
N PRO A 193 -7.67 3.67 9.69
CA PRO A 193 -6.23 3.86 9.55
C PRO A 193 -5.44 2.60 9.97
N CYS A 194 -5.71 1.47 9.32
CA CYS A 194 -5.10 0.19 9.64
C CYS A 194 -5.05 -0.75 8.42
N GLY A 195 -4.45 -1.93 8.61
CA GLY A 195 -4.38 -2.96 7.57
C GLY A 195 -5.77 -3.30 7.05
N VAL A 196 -5.96 -3.29 5.72
CA VAL A 196 -7.27 -3.42 5.06
C VAL A 196 -8.05 -4.68 5.46
N VAL A 197 -7.34 -5.74 5.84
CA VAL A 197 -7.93 -7.00 6.33
C VAL A 197 -8.74 -6.82 7.63
N LEU A 198 -8.47 -5.76 8.39
CA LEU A 198 -9.20 -5.42 9.62
C LEU A 198 -10.51 -4.67 9.36
N ASN A 199 -10.70 -4.06 8.18
CA ASN A 199 -11.88 -3.26 7.88
C ASN A 199 -13.21 -4.02 8.10
N PRO A 200 -13.42 -5.23 7.53
CA PRO A 200 -14.65 -5.97 7.78
C PRO A 200 -14.81 -6.40 9.25
N VAL A 201 -13.71 -6.59 9.98
CA VAL A 201 -13.74 -6.91 11.42
C VAL A 201 -14.22 -5.72 12.23
N ILE A 202 -13.71 -4.53 11.91
CA ILE A 202 -14.12 -3.27 12.53
C ILE A 202 -15.59 -2.99 12.22
N ASP A 203 -16.02 -3.12 10.96
CA ASP A 203 -17.43 -2.95 10.58
C ASP A 203 -18.35 -3.88 11.38
N ALA A 204 -18.01 -5.16 11.49
CA ALA A 204 -18.77 -6.12 12.28
C ALA A 204 -18.84 -5.73 13.77
N CYS A 205 -17.75 -5.25 14.36
CA CYS A 205 -17.73 -4.78 15.75
C CYS A 205 -18.60 -3.53 15.95
N LEU A 206 -18.56 -2.59 15.00
CA LEU A 206 -19.37 -1.37 15.05
C LEU A 206 -20.86 -1.69 14.91
N ASP A 207 -21.21 -2.63 14.03
CA ASP A 207 -22.58 -3.13 13.89
C ASP A 207 -23.07 -3.83 15.16
N LEU A 208 -22.25 -4.71 15.77
CA LEU A 208 -22.58 -5.36 17.04
C LEU A 208 -22.80 -4.36 18.17
N ARG A 209 -21.99 -3.30 18.23
CA ARG A 209 -22.12 -2.25 19.25
C ARG A 209 -23.36 -1.38 19.03
N ARG A 210 -23.73 -1.08 17.78
CA ARG A 210 -24.87 -0.21 17.45
C ARG A 210 -26.17 -0.70 18.10
N ASP A 211 -26.37 -2.02 18.09
CA ASP A 211 -27.60 -2.65 18.57
C ASP A 211 -27.42 -3.38 19.93
N ALA A 212 -26.34 -3.07 20.65
CA ALA A 212 -25.96 -3.76 21.87
C ALA A 212 -26.96 -3.54 23.03
N ARG A 213 -27.35 -4.64 23.68
CA ARG A 213 -28.09 -4.66 24.96
C ARG A 213 -27.23 -5.18 26.13
N TRP A 214 -25.92 -5.18 25.92
CA TRP A 214 -24.88 -5.65 26.83
C TRP A 214 -23.84 -4.55 27.02
N SER A 215 -23.07 -4.64 28.10
CA SER A 215 -21.93 -3.79 28.40
C SER A 215 -20.61 -4.50 28.07
N ILE A 216 -19.52 -3.75 27.96
CA ILE A 216 -18.19 -4.33 27.70
C ILE A 216 -17.75 -5.27 28.83
N ASP A 217 -18.20 -5.01 30.06
CA ASP A 217 -17.89 -5.84 31.22
C ASP A 217 -18.57 -7.22 31.16
N ASP A 218 -19.63 -7.36 30.34
CA ASP A 218 -20.33 -8.63 30.14
C ASP A 218 -19.63 -9.57 29.13
N ILE A 219 -18.60 -9.09 28.42
CA ILE A 219 -17.91 -9.86 27.38
C ILE A 219 -16.87 -10.80 28.01
N GLU A 220 -17.16 -12.10 28.11
CA GLU A 220 -16.20 -13.08 28.62
C GLU A 220 -15.11 -13.43 27.59
N GLU A 221 -15.48 -13.61 26.32
CA GLU A 221 -14.59 -14.03 25.24
C GLU A 221 -15.03 -13.42 23.90
N ILE A 222 -14.07 -13.20 22.99
CA ILE A 222 -14.32 -12.79 21.61
C ILE A 222 -13.67 -13.80 20.65
N GLU A 223 -14.48 -14.46 19.86
CA GLU A 223 -14.02 -15.34 18.78
C GLU A 223 -13.99 -14.58 17.45
N LEU A 224 -12.84 -14.58 16.77
CA LEU A 224 -12.68 -13.98 15.46
C LEU A 224 -12.42 -15.05 14.40
N THR A 225 -13.34 -15.18 13.46
CA THR A 225 -13.25 -16.07 12.30
C THR A 225 -13.17 -15.25 11.01
N GLY A 226 -12.31 -15.66 10.07
CA GLY A 226 -12.15 -14.98 8.80
C GLY A 226 -11.23 -15.72 7.85
N HIS A 227 -10.88 -15.08 6.74
CA HIS A 227 -9.91 -15.61 5.79
C HIS A 227 -8.54 -15.84 6.47
N PRO A 228 -7.76 -16.90 6.15
CA PRO A 228 -6.48 -17.19 6.82
C PRO A 228 -5.49 -16.01 6.89
N LEU A 229 -5.45 -15.19 5.84
CA LEU A 229 -4.65 -13.96 5.78
C LEU A 229 -4.96 -12.96 6.92
N LEU A 230 -6.18 -12.95 7.45
CA LEU A 230 -6.54 -12.10 8.59
C LEU A 230 -5.66 -12.46 9.78
N ARG A 231 -5.65 -13.73 10.20
CA ARG A 231 -4.83 -14.19 11.32
C ARG A 231 -3.34 -14.02 11.04
N GLU A 232 -2.87 -14.46 9.88
CA GLU A 232 -1.45 -14.37 9.48
C GLU A 232 -0.90 -12.95 9.64
N ARG A 233 -1.70 -11.94 9.29
CA ARG A 233 -1.28 -10.54 9.27
C ARG A 233 -1.57 -9.79 10.56
N THR A 234 -2.60 -10.20 11.32
CA THR A 234 -3.16 -9.37 12.39
C THR A 234 -3.18 -10.01 13.76
N ASP A 235 -2.77 -11.27 13.89
CA ASP A 235 -2.55 -11.91 15.18
C ASP A 235 -1.27 -11.35 15.81
N ARG A 236 -1.45 -10.20 16.46
CA ARG A 236 -0.41 -9.37 17.08
C ARG A 236 -0.90 -8.94 18.46
N PRO A 237 -0.95 -9.86 19.44
CA PRO A 237 -1.31 -9.50 20.80
C PRO A 237 -0.22 -8.66 21.46
N GLY A 238 -0.59 -7.84 22.45
CA GLY A 238 0.38 -7.13 23.28
C GLY A 238 1.16 -6.02 22.57
N VAL A 239 0.58 -5.42 21.53
CA VAL A 239 1.14 -4.21 20.88
C VAL A 239 1.40 -3.10 21.89
N ARG A 240 2.47 -2.33 21.65
CA ARG A 240 2.97 -1.30 22.56
C ARG A 240 2.93 0.10 21.98
N THR A 241 2.78 0.21 20.66
CA THR A 241 2.74 1.49 19.95
C THR A 241 1.53 1.55 19.03
N GLY A 242 1.09 2.76 18.74
CA GLY A 242 0.05 3.05 17.77
C GLY A 242 0.38 2.47 16.40
N ARG A 243 1.66 2.50 16.00
CA ARG A 243 2.13 1.90 14.73
C ARG A 243 1.91 0.39 14.69
N GLU A 244 2.26 -0.32 15.75
CA GLU A 244 2.00 -1.77 15.85
C GLU A 244 0.50 -2.08 15.88
N SER A 245 -0.31 -1.20 16.48
CA SER A 245 -1.76 -1.39 16.60
C SER A 245 -2.50 -1.40 15.25
N GLN A 246 -1.95 -0.74 14.22
CA GLN A 246 -2.51 -0.72 12.86
C GLN A 246 -2.50 -2.10 12.18
N VAL A 247 -1.80 -3.08 12.75
CA VAL A 247 -1.76 -4.47 12.28
C VAL A 247 -2.16 -5.45 13.39
N SER A 248 -3.00 -5.04 14.35
CA SER A 248 -3.47 -5.89 15.45
C SER A 248 -4.99 -6.01 15.46
N ALA A 249 -5.50 -7.22 15.26
CA ALA A 249 -6.93 -7.50 15.39
C ALA A 249 -7.41 -7.32 16.83
N GLN A 250 -6.60 -7.74 17.80
CA GLN A 250 -6.89 -7.59 19.22
C GLN A 250 -7.17 -6.11 19.58
N HIS A 251 -6.31 -5.20 19.12
CA HIS A 251 -6.50 -3.77 19.36
C HIS A 251 -7.70 -3.21 18.59
N ALA A 252 -7.81 -3.52 17.29
CA ALA A 252 -8.89 -3.01 16.42
C ALA A 252 -10.28 -3.39 16.93
N VAL A 253 -10.46 -4.65 17.35
CA VAL A 253 -11.70 -5.14 17.95
C VAL A 253 -11.98 -4.42 19.27
N ALA A 254 -10.99 -4.30 20.14
CA ALA A 254 -11.17 -3.65 21.44
C ALA A 254 -11.61 -2.19 21.32
N VAL A 255 -11.00 -1.41 20.41
CA VAL A 255 -11.37 -0.01 20.19
C VAL A 255 -12.74 0.12 19.54
N ALA A 256 -13.04 -0.70 18.52
CA ALA A 256 -14.33 -0.66 17.83
C ALA A 256 -15.47 -1.00 18.79
N LEU A 257 -15.34 -2.09 19.55
CA LEU A 257 -16.34 -2.51 20.52
C LEU A 257 -16.45 -1.54 21.70
N SER A 258 -15.36 -0.97 22.22
CA SER A 258 -15.40 -0.12 23.44
C SER A 258 -15.74 1.33 23.16
N ARG A 259 -15.30 1.88 22.03
CA ARG A 259 -15.43 3.31 21.69
C ARG A 259 -16.49 3.57 20.61
N GLY A 260 -16.88 2.55 19.85
CA GLY A 260 -17.85 2.69 18.75
C GLY A 260 -17.35 3.51 17.57
N LYS A 261 -16.03 3.57 17.42
CA LYS A 261 -15.32 4.17 16.31
C LYS A 261 -13.91 3.59 16.24
N ALA A 262 -13.24 3.76 15.10
CA ALA A 262 -11.88 3.31 14.86
C ALA A 262 -11.14 4.34 13.98
N GLY A 263 -11.11 5.60 14.43
CA GLY A 263 -10.40 6.69 13.74
C GLY A 263 -8.94 6.80 14.18
N LEU A 264 -8.24 7.86 13.74
CA LEU A 264 -6.82 8.08 14.07
C LEU A 264 -6.54 8.06 15.59
N ASP A 265 -7.42 8.67 16.39
CA ASP A 265 -7.28 8.74 17.85
C ASP A 265 -7.26 7.34 18.50
N GLU A 266 -7.97 6.38 17.91
CA GLU A 266 -8.08 5.01 18.40
C GLU A 266 -6.83 4.16 18.12
N PHE A 267 -5.94 4.60 17.22
CA PHE A 267 -4.69 3.91 16.89
C PHE A 267 -3.45 4.69 17.39
N THR A 268 -3.61 5.53 18.41
CA THR A 268 -2.51 6.26 19.06
C THR A 268 -1.82 5.43 20.14
N ASP A 269 -0.58 5.81 20.52
CA ASP A 269 0.11 5.22 21.68
C ASP A 269 -0.73 5.33 22.97
N ALA A 270 -1.46 6.44 23.14
CA ALA A 270 -2.35 6.64 24.28
C ALA A 270 -3.52 5.64 24.29
N ALA A 271 -4.11 5.34 23.13
CA ALA A 271 -5.14 4.31 23.01
C ALA A 271 -4.58 2.91 23.30
N VAL A 272 -3.36 2.61 22.81
CA VAL A 272 -2.69 1.32 23.09
C VAL A 272 -2.34 1.16 24.58
N ALA A 273 -1.99 2.25 25.26
CA ALA A 273 -1.68 2.25 26.69
C ALA A 273 -2.91 2.11 27.61
N ASP A 274 -4.13 2.29 27.09
CA ASP A 274 -5.37 2.19 27.85
C ASP A 274 -5.54 0.76 28.43
N ALA A 275 -5.62 0.67 29.76
CA ALA A 275 -5.71 -0.62 30.45
C ALA A 275 -7.03 -1.35 30.15
N SER A 276 -8.13 -0.62 29.93
CA SER A 276 -9.44 -1.21 29.63
C SER A 276 -9.44 -1.86 28.25
N LEU A 277 -8.87 -1.17 27.25
CA LEU A 277 -8.74 -1.70 25.90
C LEU A 277 -7.82 -2.93 25.86
N ARG A 278 -6.70 -2.90 26.59
CA ARG A 278 -5.79 -4.06 26.67
C ARG A 278 -6.46 -5.28 27.33
N ALA A 279 -7.25 -5.05 28.37
CA ALA A 279 -8.00 -6.12 29.03
C ALA A 279 -9.01 -6.76 28.06
N LEU A 280 -9.77 -5.96 27.31
CA LEU A 280 -10.70 -6.49 26.31
C LEU A 280 -9.97 -7.19 25.15
N ALA A 281 -8.89 -6.60 24.65
CA ALA A 281 -8.05 -7.14 23.58
C ALA A 281 -7.50 -8.54 23.92
N SER A 282 -7.19 -8.80 25.20
CA SER A 282 -6.73 -10.13 25.66
C SER A 282 -7.80 -11.22 25.65
N ARG A 283 -9.08 -10.86 25.48
CA ARG A 283 -10.20 -11.81 25.38
C ARG A 283 -10.43 -12.31 23.96
N LEU A 284 -9.68 -11.78 22.98
CA LEU A 284 -9.80 -12.21 21.59
C LEU A 284 -8.98 -13.47 21.31
N ARG A 285 -9.61 -14.46 20.68
CA ARG A 285 -8.91 -15.55 20.01
C ARG A 285 -9.38 -15.74 18.57
N PHE A 286 -8.46 -16.17 17.73
CA PHE A 286 -8.79 -16.63 16.39
C PHE A 286 -9.37 -18.04 16.45
N VAL A 287 -10.40 -18.28 15.65
CA VAL A 287 -10.97 -19.61 15.44
C VAL A 287 -10.74 -20.00 14.00
N ASP A 288 -9.99 -21.08 13.79
CA ASP A 288 -9.78 -21.68 12.47
C ASP A 288 -11.04 -22.48 12.07
N ASN A 289 -11.38 -22.48 10.79
CA ASN A 289 -12.39 -23.39 10.23
C ASN A 289 -11.81 -24.76 9.94
#